data_AF-A0A2S2G8W5-F1
#
_entry.id   AF-A0A2S2G8W5-F1
#
_cell.length_a   1.000
_cell.length_b   1.000
_cell.length_c   1.000
_cell.angle_alpha   90.00
_cell.angle_beta   90.00
_cell.angle_gamma   90.00
#
_symmetry.space_group_name_H-M   'P 1'
#
loop_
_entity.id
_entity.type
_entity.pdbx_description
1 polymer ?
#
loop_
_entity_poly.entity_id
_entity_poly.type
_entity_poly.pdbx_seq_one_letter_code
_entity_poly.pdbx_strand_id
1 'polypeptide(L)'
;MCRVYDRQLLAKVMERSGTGARLTSRDLASLTSLPLGTVGALLSGEQRFLPREKAERIAQVIGVDLLILFVPCERAGRSFVDASTPSPEAVPA
;
A
#
# COMPACT_ATOMS: atom_id res chain seq x y z
N MET A 1 -9.41 -3.95 1.43
CA MET A 1 -8.11 -3.73 2.10
C MET A 1 -7.03 -4.60 1.47
N CYS A 2 -5.78 -4.14 1.43
CA CYS A 2 -4.62 -4.91 0.94
C CYS A 2 -3.50 -4.95 1.99
N ARG A 3 -2.78 -6.06 2.07
CA ARG A 3 -1.56 -6.21 2.85
C ARG A 3 -0.34 -6.16 1.94
N VAL A 4 0.74 -5.51 2.36
CA VAL A 4 2.04 -5.63 1.66
C VAL A 4 2.49 -7.10 1.69
N TYR A 5 2.76 -7.68 0.52
CA TYR A 5 3.22 -9.07 0.39
C TYR A 5 4.63 -9.22 0.99
N ASP A 6 5.57 -8.42 0.47
CA ASP A 6 6.96 -8.39 0.90
C ASP A 6 7.52 -6.95 0.77
N ARG A 7 7.97 -6.38 1.89
CA ARG A 7 8.57 -5.03 1.95
C ARG A 7 9.91 -4.94 1.21
N GLN A 8 10.68 -6.03 1.21
CA GLN A 8 11.95 -6.09 0.50
C GLN A 8 11.70 -6.12 -1.01
N LEU A 9 10.67 -6.84 -1.45
CA LEU A 9 10.22 -6.80 -2.83
C LEU A 9 9.76 -5.41 -3.24
N LEU A 10 8.96 -4.72 -2.41
CA LEU A 10 8.56 -3.33 -2.65
C LEU A 10 9.78 -2.42 -2.85
N ALA A 11 10.76 -2.48 -1.96
CA ALA A 11 12.00 -1.70 -2.10
C ALA A 11 12.76 -2.06 -3.38
N LYS A 12 12.85 -3.36 -3.71
CA LYS A 12 13.58 -3.86 -4.88
C LYS A 12 12.94 -3.42 -6.20
N VAL A 13 11.62 -3.47 -6.34
CA VAL A 13 10.95 -3.02 -7.57
C VAL A 13 11.01 -1.50 -7.75
N MET A 14 11.23 -0.74 -6.66
CA MET A 14 11.50 0.70 -6.75
C MET A 14 12.91 1.01 -7.28
N GLU A 15 13.88 0.11 -7.14
CA GLU A 15 15.23 0.29 -7.69
C GLU A 15 15.22 0.31 -9.22
N ARG A 16 14.33 -0.48 -9.83
CA ARG A 16 14.11 -0.52 -11.27
C ARG A 16 12.64 -0.81 -11.56
N SER A 17 11.85 0.26 -11.68
CA SER A 17 10.41 0.20 -11.97
C SER A 17 10.13 -0.33 -13.38
N GLY A 18 8.85 -0.46 -13.74
CA GLY A 18 8.40 -0.93 -15.05
C GLY A 18 8.86 -0.04 -16.22
N THR A 19 9.25 1.22 -15.97
CA THR A 19 9.87 2.10 -16.98
C THR A 19 11.39 1.94 -17.05
N GLY A 20 11.99 1.16 -16.16
CA GLY A 20 13.43 1.05 -15.95
C GLY A 20 14.02 2.16 -15.08
N ALA A 21 13.25 3.19 -14.73
CA ALA A 21 13.70 4.27 -13.85
C ALA A 21 13.68 3.85 -12.37
N ARG A 22 14.59 4.41 -11.59
CA ARG A 22 14.59 4.30 -10.14
C ARG A 22 13.53 5.25 -9.56
N LEU A 23 12.78 4.78 -8.57
CA LEU A 23 11.85 5.58 -7.77
C LEU A 23 12.35 5.69 -6.33
N THR A 24 12.45 6.91 -5.81
CA THR A 24 12.66 7.15 -4.38
C THR A 24 11.33 7.10 -3.62
N SER A 25 11.39 7.06 -2.29
CA SER A 25 10.19 7.17 -1.44
C SER A 25 9.44 8.50 -1.67
N ARG A 26 10.16 9.58 -1.99
CA ARG A 26 9.58 10.88 -2.32
C ARG A 26 8.89 10.86 -3.67
N ASP A 27 9.50 10.23 -4.67
CA ASP A 27 8.90 10.08 -6.00
C ASP A 27 7.62 9.26 -5.89
N LEU A 28 7.67 8.12 -5.19
CA LEU A 28 6.51 7.27 -4.99
C LEU A 28 5.38 8.02 -4.25
N ALA A 29 5.70 8.76 -3.19
CA ALA A 29 4.72 9.56 -2.46
C ALA A 29 4.05 10.60 -3.36
N SER A 30 4.85 11.34 -4.15
CA SER A 30 4.37 12.34 -5.09
C SER A 30 3.46 11.73 -6.17
N LEU A 31 3.95 10.70 -6.87
CA LEU A 31 3.27 10.06 -7.99
C LEU A 31 1.99 9.32 -7.57
N THR A 32 1.93 8.80 -6.34
CA THR A 32 0.74 8.12 -5.82
C THR A 32 -0.18 9.06 -5.04
N SER A 33 0.21 10.31 -4.82
CA SER A 33 -0.49 11.26 -3.93
C SER A 33 -0.70 10.67 -2.53
N LEU A 34 0.33 10.00 -1.99
CA LEU A 34 0.34 9.47 -0.64
C LEU A 34 1.24 10.31 0.27
N PRO A 35 0.91 10.42 1.57
CA PRO A 35 1.82 11.03 2.52
C PRO A 35 3.17 10.29 2.52
N LEU A 36 4.27 11.04 2.56
CA LEU A 36 5.62 10.46 2.62
C LEU A 36 5.78 9.52 3.82
N GLY A 37 5.16 9.85 4.96
CA GLY A 37 5.13 9.00 6.15
C GLY A 37 4.46 7.65 5.90
N THR A 38 3.38 7.59 5.11
CA THR A 38 2.73 6.33 4.72
C THR A 38 3.67 5.46 3.89
N VAL A 39 4.36 6.04 2.90
CA VAL A 39 5.33 5.30 2.09
C VAL A 39 6.49 4.78 2.95
N GLY A 40 7.01 5.62 3.85
CA GLY A 40 8.03 5.24 4.82
C GLY A 40 7.59 4.09 5.72
N ALA A 41 6.38 4.17 6.27
CA ALA A 41 5.81 3.14 7.14
C ALA A 41 5.58 1.80 6.42
N LEU A 42 5.24 1.81 5.13
CA LEU A 42 5.12 0.60 4.30
C LEU A 42 6.48 -0.06 4.07
N LEU A 43 7.51 0.74 3.76
CA LEU A 43 8.88 0.25 3.52
C LEU A 43 9.53 -0.27 4.82
N SER A 44 9.30 0.41 5.95
CA SER A 44 9.78 -0.03 7.26
C SER A 44 9.02 -1.26 7.76
N GLY A 45 7.75 -1.42 7.36
CA GLY A 45 6.84 -2.46 7.84
C GLY A 45 6.06 -2.06 9.09
N GLU A 46 6.21 -0.81 9.57
CA GLU A 46 5.36 -0.23 10.61
C GLU A 46 3.89 -0.24 10.20
N GLN A 47 3.62 0.09 8.94
CA GLN A 47 2.30 -0.07 8.32
C GLN A 47 2.34 -1.28 7.38
N ARG A 48 1.44 -2.25 7.60
CA ARG A 48 1.34 -3.47 6.78
C ARG A 48 0.13 -3.51 5.87
N PHE A 49 -0.88 -2.69 6.17
CA PHE A 49 -2.15 -2.68 5.48
C PHE A 49 -2.44 -1.29 4.93
N LEU A 50 -3.07 -1.24 3.76
CA LEU A 50 -3.59 -0.02 3.17
C LEU A 50 -4.87 -0.29 2.36
N PRO A 51 -5.73 0.73 2.17
CA PRO A 51 -6.88 0.65 1.27
C PRO A 51 -6.49 0.13 -0.12
N ARG A 52 -7.39 -0.65 -0.74
CA ARG A 52 -7.13 -1.30 -2.03
C ARG A 52 -6.78 -0.30 -3.12
N GLU A 53 -7.53 0.79 -3.20
CA GLU A 53 -7.30 1.88 -4.16
C GLU A 53 -5.87 2.46 -4.06
N LYS A 54 -5.34 2.60 -2.83
CA LYS A 54 -3.97 3.08 -2.61
C LYS A 54 -2.93 2.04 -3.03
N ALA A 55 -3.19 0.75 -2.80
CA ALA A 55 -2.33 -0.33 -3.25
C ALA A 55 -2.29 -0.43 -4.78
N GLU A 56 -3.43 -0.27 -5.44
CA GLU A 56 -3.55 -0.25 -6.91
C GLU A 56 -2.77 0.92 -7.51
N ARG A 57 -2.88 2.12 -6.93
CA ARG A 57 -2.08 3.28 -7.34
C ARG A 57 -0.57 3.03 -7.22
N ILE A 58 -0.11 2.47 -6.11
CA ILE A 58 1.30 2.12 -5.92
C ILE A 58 1.76 1.12 -7.00
N ALA A 59 1.00 0.06 -7.22
CA ALA A 59 1.32 -0.97 -8.20
C ALA A 59 1.42 -0.39 -9.64
N GLN A 60 0.46 0.48 -10.01
CA GLN A 60 0.46 1.17 -11.30
C GLN A 60 1.66 2.08 -11.49
N VAL A 61 2.00 2.91 -10.49
CA VAL A 61 3.16 3.83 -10.57
C VAL A 61 4.48 3.05 -10.68
N ILE A 62 4.60 1.94 -9.96
CA ILE A 62 5.77 1.07 -10.05
C ILE A 62 5.79 0.30 -11.37
N GLY A 63 4.64 0.06 -12.00
CA GLY A 63 4.52 -0.68 -13.25
C GLY A 63 4.52 -2.20 -13.04
N VAL A 64 3.88 -2.67 -11.97
CA VAL A 64 3.70 -4.10 -11.68
C VAL A 64 2.23 -4.40 -11.38
N ASP A 65 1.82 -5.66 -11.57
CA ASP A 65 0.48 -6.11 -11.16
C ASP A 65 0.30 -6.03 -9.63
N LEU A 66 -0.93 -5.72 -9.19
CA LEU A 66 -1.28 -5.60 -7.77
C LEU A 66 -0.80 -6.79 -6.94
N LEU A 67 -1.01 -8.01 -7.47
CA LEU A 67 -0.74 -9.27 -6.76
C LEU A 67 0.76 -9.59 -6.62
N ILE A 68 1.63 -8.85 -7.31
CA ILE A 68 3.09 -8.95 -7.11
C ILE A 68 3.47 -8.31 -5.76
N LEU A 69 2.85 -7.18 -5.41
CA LEU A 69 3.22 -6.40 -4.23
C LEU A 69 2.24 -6.52 -3.07
N PHE A 70 0.99 -6.87 -3.33
CA PHE A 70 -0.07 -6.79 -2.36
C PHE A 70 -0.94 -8.03 -2.35
N VAL A 71 -1.37 -8.41 -1.15
CA VAL A 71 -2.36 -9.46 -0.92
C VAL A 71 -3.68 -8.80 -0.56
N PRO A 72 -4.71 -8.84 -1.43
CA PRO A 72 -6.05 -8.39 -1.06
C PRO A 72 -6.57 -9.19 0.14
N CYS A 73 -7.05 -8.48 1.16
CA CYS A 73 -7.59 -9.08 2.38
C CYS A 73 -9.08 -9.42 2.26
N GLU A 74 -9.73 -9.00 1.18
CA GLU A 74 -11.13 -9.33 0.90
C GLU A 74 -11.19 -10.72 0.28
N ARG A 75 -11.93 -11.64 0.91
CA ARG A 75 -12.20 -12.98 0.35
C ARG A 75 -13.69 -13.14 0.16
N ALA A 76 -14.10 -13.63 -1.02
CA ALA A 76 -15.45 -14.14 -1.29
C ALA A 76 -16.59 -13.25 -0.75
N GLY A 77 -16.56 -11.94 -1.06
CA GLY A 77 -17.59 -10.99 -0.64
C GLY A 77 -17.50 -10.49 0.80
N ARG A 78 -16.44 -10.81 1.55
CA ARG A 78 -16.20 -10.30 2.89
C ARG A 78 -15.26 -9.10 2.89
N SER A 79 -15.74 -7.98 3.41
CA SER A 79 -14.92 -6.79 3.69
C SER A 79 -14.04 -7.04 4.90
N PHE A 80 -12.74 -6.71 4.77
CA PHE A 80 -11.81 -6.74 5.89
C PHE A 80 -12.09 -5.54 6.82
N VAL A 81 -12.40 -5.81 8.08
CA VAL A 81 -12.48 -4.80 9.14
C VAL A 81 -11.16 -4.83 9.90
N ASP A 82 -10.46 -3.69 9.89
CA ASP A 82 -9.24 -3.55 10.69
C ASP A 82 -9.63 -3.33 12.16
N ALA A 83 -9.21 -4.23 13.05
CA ALA A 83 -9.49 -4.15 14.48
C ALA A 83 -8.84 -2.93 15.16
N SER A 84 -7.88 -2.25 14.49
CA SER A 84 -7.34 -0.97 14.96
C SER A 84 -8.10 0.28 14.50
N THR A 85 -9.11 0.15 13.64
CA THR A 85 -9.96 1.29 13.26
C THR A 85 -11.10 1.44 14.28
N PRO A 86 -11.23 2.56 15.00
CA PRO A 86 -12.35 2.76 15.92
C PRO A 86 -13.67 2.76 15.12
N SER A 87 -14.65 2.00 15.61
CA SER A 87 -15.99 1.94 15.01
C SER A 87 -16.63 3.34 15.02
N PRO A 88 -17.28 3.77 13.92
CA PRO A 88 -17.98 5.06 13.86
C PRO A 88 -19.21 5.13 14.79
N GLU A 89 -19.58 4.04 15.46
CA GLU A 89 -20.75 3.95 16.34
C GLU A 89 -20.49 4.45 17.78
N ALA A 90 -19.28 4.91 18.10
CA ALA A 90 -18.88 5.34 19.45
C ALA A 90 -18.95 6.87 19.66
N VAL A 91 -19.91 7.56 19.03
CA VAL A 91 -20.23 8.95 19.40
C VAL A 91 -21.46 8.92 20.33
N PRO A 92 -21.29 9.02 21.66
CA PRO A 92 -22.43 9.22 22.54
C PRO A 92 -23.07 10.60 22.26
N ALA A 93 -24.41 10.61 22.27
CA ALA A 93 -25.26 11.78 22.05
C ALA A 93 -25.07 12.87 23.12
#